data_AF-A0A8T2P405-F1
#
_entry.id   AF-A0A8T2P405-F1
#
_cell.length_a   1.000
_cell.length_b   1.000
_cell.length_c   1.000
_cell.angle_alpha   90.00
_cell.angle_beta   90.00
_cell.angle_gamma   90.00
#
_symmetry.space_group_name_H-M   'P 1'
#
loop_
_entity.id
_entity.type
_entity.pdbx_description
1 polymer ?
#
loop_
_entity_poly.entity_id
_entity_poly.type
_entity_poly.pdbx_seq_one_letter_code
_entity_poly.pdbx_strand_id
1 'polypeptide(L)'
;MFLPELYDFSALATAITSITSILLLLAVSRQLWAFRWSITRDKESKLPLPNGSMGWPLIGETFHWLFQGSGFHVSRREKYGNVFKTHLLGKPVIRVTGAENIRKILLGEHSLVCTQWPQSTRIILGPNTLVNSIGDLHKQKRKILSKVFSRGALETYIPSLQDVVRSEISKWCSQSGSVNVFGAAKALTFRIAVRVLLGLRIADSDVEYLSKIFEQLINNLFSLPIDVSFSGLRKGINAREKLHAFMESVIEEKLQNQRSEGHDAFDYILSSAKENGHTLTVDELKETAVELIFAAHSTTASASTSLILQLLKHPSVVEKARHELQLHGLSIGSSCGNRTVLTECGVQRQPTLCENQATEKGGNESICLGTETTCPLFITGTDYCEPVEHSGEQCRDSDLRPPYLNLKKLNQLRYLDCIVKEVLRFLPPVSGGYRTALQTFELDVSMATQRAASLRTTFVLKR
;
A
#
# COMPACT_ATOMS: atom_id res chain seq x y z
N MET A 1 -43.40 13.28 60.03
CA MET A 1 -43.18 13.51 58.59
C MET A 1 -41.84 14.23 58.42
N PHE A 2 -40.70 13.55 58.54
CA PHE A 2 -39.34 14.15 58.45
C PHE A 2 -38.24 13.14 58.04
N LEU A 3 -38.60 12.02 57.39
CA LEU A 3 -37.65 10.95 57.04
C LEU A 3 -37.12 10.90 55.58
N PRO A 4 -37.65 11.65 54.58
CA PRO A 4 -37.06 11.63 53.23
C PRO A 4 -35.71 12.35 53.11
N GLU A 5 -35.54 13.51 53.77
CA GLU A 5 -34.40 14.40 53.54
C GLU A 5 -33.05 13.86 54.04
N LEU A 6 -33.04 13.05 55.10
CA LEU A 6 -31.81 12.45 55.66
C LEU A 6 -31.27 11.29 54.80
N TYR A 7 -32.16 10.59 54.09
CA TYR A 7 -31.77 9.49 53.20
C TYR A 7 -31.06 10.01 51.95
N ASP A 8 -31.58 11.09 51.36
CA ASP A 8 -30.98 11.74 50.19
C ASP A 8 -29.61 12.34 50.51
N PHE A 9 -29.40 12.89 51.72
CA PHE A 9 -28.09 13.42 52.13
C PHE A 9 -27.04 12.32 52.31
N SER A 10 -27.41 11.17 52.88
CA SER A 10 -26.52 10.00 53.04
C SER A 10 -26.16 9.37 51.69
N ALA A 11 -27.14 9.27 50.77
CA ALA A 11 -26.92 8.79 49.42
C ALA A 11 -25.99 9.73 48.63
N LEU A 12 -26.19 11.05 48.75
CA LEU A 12 -25.34 12.06 48.13
C LEU A 12 -23.90 12.03 48.67
N ALA A 13 -23.73 11.92 49.99
CA ALA A 13 -22.41 11.81 50.61
C ALA A 13 -21.67 10.54 50.16
N THR A 14 -22.37 9.41 50.05
CA THR A 14 -21.81 8.13 49.57
C THR A 14 -21.43 8.21 48.08
N ALA A 15 -22.25 8.87 47.26
CA ALA A 15 -21.93 9.10 45.85
C ALA A 15 -20.68 9.99 45.71
N ILE A 16 -20.58 11.07 46.49
CA ILE A 16 -19.43 11.98 46.47
C ILE A 16 -18.15 11.25 46.90
N THR A 17 -18.18 10.49 48.01
CA THR A 17 -16.99 9.75 48.48
C THR A 17 -16.55 8.66 47.51
N SER A 18 -17.51 8.01 46.83
CA SER A 18 -17.21 7.03 45.79
C SER A 18 -16.55 7.69 44.57
N ILE A 19 -17.08 8.82 44.11
CA ILE A 19 -16.53 9.57 42.98
C ILE A 19 -15.12 10.09 43.32
N THR A 20 -14.91 10.68 44.50
CA THR A 20 -13.60 11.18 44.91
C THR A 20 -12.58 10.06 45.04
N SER A 21 -12.99 8.90 45.56
CA SER A 21 -12.13 7.70 45.64
C SER A 21 -11.74 7.20 44.24
N ILE A 22 -12.67 7.16 43.30
CA ILE A 22 -12.40 6.79 41.90
C ILE A 22 -11.44 7.78 41.26
N LEU A 23 -11.64 9.09 41.44
CA LEU A 23 -10.76 10.12 40.89
C LEU A 23 -9.35 10.03 41.48
N LEU A 24 -9.23 9.79 42.78
CA LEU A 24 -7.93 9.60 43.45
C LEU A 24 -7.22 8.35 42.91
N LEU A 25 -7.93 7.22 42.77
CA LEU A 25 -7.38 6.00 42.19
C LEU A 25 -6.89 6.21 40.76
N LEU A 26 -7.66 6.94 39.93
CA LEU A 26 -7.25 7.29 38.57
C LEU A 26 -6.02 8.19 38.55
N ALA A 27 -5.94 9.18 39.44
CA ALA A 27 -4.80 10.08 39.56
C ALA A 27 -3.53 9.34 39.99
N VAL A 28 -3.62 8.51 41.05
CA VAL A 28 -2.52 7.68 41.53
C VAL A 28 -2.08 6.70 40.46
N SER A 29 -3.02 6.01 39.81
CA SER A 29 -2.73 5.08 38.71
C SER A 29 -1.99 5.77 37.55
N ARG A 30 -2.40 6.99 37.18
CA ARG A 30 -1.71 7.80 36.17
C ARG A 30 -0.31 8.23 36.62
N GLN A 31 -0.12 8.61 37.88
CA GLN A 31 1.20 8.96 38.41
C GLN A 31 2.13 7.76 38.46
N LEU A 32 1.66 6.62 38.97
CA LEU A 32 2.42 5.35 38.97
C LEU A 32 2.79 4.91 37.55
N TRP A 33 1.89 5.12 36.58
CA TRP A 33 2.17 4.85 35.17
C TRP A 33 3.27 5.75 34.62
N ALA A 34 3.22 7.06 34.88
CA ALA A 34 4.28 7.98 34.48
C ALA A 34 5.62 7.63 35.16
N PHE A 35 5.57 7.28 36.44
CA PHE A 35 6.74 6.89 37.23
C PHE A 35 7.37 5.60 36.72
N ARG A 36 6.56 4.57 36.40
CA ARG A 36 7.01 3.33 35.75
C ARG A 36 7.87 3.64 34.53
N TRP A 37 7.39 4.52 33.65
CA TRP A 37 8.12 4.86 32.42
C TRP A 37 9.41 5.66 32.66
N SER A 38 9.44 6.47 33.72
CA SER A 38 10.67 7.17 34.13
C SER A 38 11.75 6.19 34.61
N ILE A 39 11.36 5.10 35.29
CA ILE A 39 12.28 4.07 35.82
C ILE A 39 12.75 3.09 34.74
N THR A 40 11.90 2.80 33.75
CA THR A 40 12.23 1.90 32.64
C THR A 40 13.19 2.54 31.62
N ARG A 41 13.61 3.79 31.82
CA ARG A 41 14.66 4.39 31.00
C ARG A 41 16.00 3.73 31.34
N ASP A 42 16.77 3.41 30.30
CA ASP A 42 18.20 3.15 30.37
C ASP A 42 18.89 4.28 31.15
N LYS A 43 19.54 3.88 32.24
CA LYS A 43 20.21 4.81 33.16
C LYS A 43 21.55 5.28 32.62
N GLU A 44 22.13 4.57 31.66
CA GLU A 44 23.41 4.93 31.05
C GLU A 44 23.24 6.06 30.02
N SER A 45 22.04 6.20 29.45
CA SER A 45 21.74 7.26 28.49
C SER A 45 21.45 8.60 29.18
N LYS A 46 22.28 9.60 28.87
CA LYS A 46 22.12 10.98 29.35
C LYS A 46 21.00 11.74 28.62
N LEU A 47 20.55 11.26 27.47
CA LEU A 47 19.52 11.91 26.66
C LEU A 47 18.11 11.58 27.14
N PRO A 48 17.14 12.50 26.98
CA PRO A 48 15.74 12.22 27.32
C PRO A 48 15.10 11.27 26.29
N LEU A 49 13.99 10.64 26.69
CA LEU A 49 13.07 10.00 25.74
C LEU A 49 12.39 11.07 24.88
N PRO A 50 11.92 10.73 23.67
CA PRO A 50 11.21 11.68 22.83
C PRO A 50 9.97 12.23 23.52
N ASN A 51 9.55 13.42 23.12
CA ASN A 51 8.25 13.98 23.51
C ASN A 51 7.11 13.03 23.10
N GLY A 52 5.96 13.15 23.75
CA GLY A 52 4.80 12.30 23.48
C GLY A 52 4.16 11.73 24.74
N SER A 53 3.14 10.88 24.55
CA SER A 53 2.27 10.40 25.62
C SER A 53 2.21 8.88 25.64
N MET A 54 2.50 8.25 26.79
CA MET A 54 2.27 6.81 26.98
C MET A 54 0.79 6.49 27.27
N GLY A 55 -0.11 7.47 27.16
CA GLY A 55 -1.55 7.30 27.34
C GLY A 55 -1.95 6.75 28.71
N TRP A 56 -3.09 6.05 28.74
CA TRP A 56 -3.61 5.40 29.95
C TRP A 56 -2.84 4.11 30.27
N PRO A 57 -2.83 3.67 31.55
CA PRO A 57 -2.23 2.39 31.93
C PRO A 57 -2.72 1.23 31.06
N LEU A 58 -1.79 0.36 30.65
CA LEU A 58 -1.99 -0.86 29.82
C LEU A 58 -2.49 -0.63 28.39
N ILE A 59 -3.44 0.27 28.17
CA ILE A 59 -4.09 0.49 26.86
C ILE A 59 -3.38 1.59 26.08
N GLY A 60 -2.74 2.54 26.78
CA GLY A 60 -2.02 3.65 26.16
C GLY A 60 -2.95 4.57 25.38
N GLU A 61 -2.57 4.84 24.13
CA GLU A 61 -3.35 5.62 23.17
C GLU A 61 -4.09 4.75 22.14
N THR A 62 -4.17 3.43 22.35
CA THR A 62 -4.70 2.47 21.37
C THR A 62 -6.10 2.83 20.89
N PHE A 63 -7.02 3.23 21.77
CA PHE A 63 -8.37 3.65 21.34
C PHE A 63 -8.36 4.94 20.53
N HIS A 64 -7.53 5.92 20.91
CA HIS A 64 -7.38 7.15 20.13
C HIS A 64 -6.87 6.84 18.72
N TRP A 65 -5.91 5.93 18.61
CA TRP A 65 -5.40 5.46 17.33
C TRP A 65 -6.46 4.72 16.50
N LEU A 66 -7.23 3.81 17.11
CA LEU A 66 -8.31 3.08 16.43
C LEU A 66 -9.42 4.02 15.92
N PHE A 67 -9.85 4.99 16.74
CA PHE A 67 -10.95 5.89 16.37
C PHE A 67 -10.52 7.03 15.44
N GLN A 68 -9.30 7.56 15.59
CA GLN A 68 -8.81 8.65 14.72
C GLN A 68 -8.15 8.16 13.43
N GLY A 69 -7.81 6.87 13.33
CA GLY A 69 -7.16 6.30 12.16
C GLY A 69 -5.88 7.03 11.77
N SER A 70 -5.76 7.42 10.50
CA SER A 70 -4.60 8.13 9.96
C SER A 70 -4.35 9.49 10.64
N GLY A 71 -5.40 10.17 11.09
CA GLY A 71 -5.31 11.47 11.78
C GLY A 71 -4.57 11.40 13.12
N PHE A 72 -4.50 10.22 13.74
CA PHE A 72 -3.73 10.01 14.96
C PHE A 72 -2.25 10.38 14.76
N HIS A 73 -1.62 9.84 13.72
CA HIS A 73 -0.19 10.07 13.50
C HIS A 73 0.11 11.49 13.03
N VAL A 74 -0.80 12.12 12.26
CA VAL A 74 -0.66 13.51 11.81
C VAL A 74 -0.70 14.46 13.00
N SER A 75 -1.75 14.38 13.84
CA SER A 75 -1.89 15.24 15.02
C SER A 75 -0.74 15.13 16.01
N ARG A 76 -0.19 13.92 16.23
CA ARG A 76 0.97 13.74 17.12
C ARG A 76 2.25 14.27 16.50
N ARG A 77 2.41 14.17 15.18
CA ARG A 77 3.58 14.76 14.49
C ARG A 77 3.54 16.28 14.59
N GLU A 78 2.39 16.90 14.36
CA GLU A 78 2.21 18.35 14.50
C GLU A 78 2.50 18.82 15.94
N LYS A 79 2.11 18.03 16.94
CA LYS A 79 2.30 18.37 18.36
C LYS A 79 3.71 18.09 18.89
N TYR A 80 4.33 16.98 18.50
CA TYR A 80 5.55 16.46 19.13
C TYR A 80 6.76 16.42 18.20
N GLY A 81 6.59 16.68 16.90
CA GLY A 81 7.62 16.61 15.88
C GLY A 81 7.77 15.22 15.24
N ASN A 82 8.86 15.05 14.49
CA ASN A 82 9.09 13.86 13.66
C ASN A 82 9.45 12.59 14.45
N VAL A 83 9.80 12.72 15.73
CA VAL A 83 10.13 11.62 16.64
C VAL A 83 9.33 11.79 17.92
N PHE A 84 8.44 10.84 18.22
CA PHE A 84 7.61 10.90 19.43
C PHE A 84 7.30 9.53 20.03
N LYS A 85 7.12 9.48 21.36
CA LYS A 85 6.71 8.28 22.07
C LYS A 85 5.18 8.15 22.17
N THR A 86 4.70 6.92 22.07
CA THR A 86 3.31 6.54 22.29
C THR A 86 3.23 5.12 22.86
N HIS A 87 2.02 4.66 23.19
CA HIS A 87 1.78 3.29 23.66
C HIS A 87 0.58 2.71 22.92
N LEU A 88 0.83 1.73 22.06
CA LEU A 88 -0.15 1.14 21.15
C LEU A 88 -0.15 -0.38 21.27
N LEU A 89 -1.33 -0.99 21.26
CA LEU A 89 -1.53 -2.45 21.29
C LEU A 89 -0.75 -3.14 22.43
N GLY A 90 -0.75 -2.53 23.62
CA GLY A 90 -0.08 -3.08 24.80
C GLY A 90 1.45 -2.89 24.84
N LYS A 91 2.04 -2.13 23.90
CA LYS A 91 3.49 -1.91 23.81
C LYS A 91 3.86 -0.43 23.74
N PRO A 92 4.95 0.00 24.40
CA PRO A 92 5.54 1.31 24.15
C PRO A 92 6.15 1.34 22.74
N VAL A 93 5.94 2.44 22.02
CA VAL A 93 6.39 2.65 20.64
C VAL A 93 6.99 4.04 20.51
N ILE A 94 8.12 4.17 19.84
CA ILE A 94 8.60 5.47 19.36
C ILE A 94 8.33 5.52 17.87
N ARG A 95 7.49 6.47 17.45
CA ARG A 95 7.24 6.75 16.04
C ARG A 95 8.37 7.64 15.53
N VAL A 96 8.97 7.22 14.43
CA VAL A 96 10.10 7.91 13.79
C VAL A 96 9.72 8.21 12.35
N THR A 97 9.98 9.44 11.91
CA THR A 97 9.83 9.92 10.54
C THR A 97 11.03 10.80 10.18
N GLY A 98 11.26 11.06 8.88
CA GLY A 98 12.43 11.79 8.38
C GLY A 98 13.50 10.86 7.82
N ALA A 99 14.13 11.26 6.72
CA ALA A 99 15.01 10.41 5.92
C ALA A 99 16.26 9.97 6.70
N GLU A 100 16.85 10.87 7.48
CA GLU A 100 18.10 10.66 8.23
C GLU A 100 17.91 9.59 9.31
N ASN A 101 16.88 9.73 10.14
CA ASN A 101 16.56 8.78 11.19
C ASN A 101 16.14 7.42 10.63
N ILE A 102 15.32 7.41 9.57
CA ILE A 102 14.91 6.16 8.93
C ILE A 102 16.12 5.47 8.28
N ARG A 103 17.03 6.22 7.65
CA ARG A 103 18.28 5.66 7.12
C ARG A 103 19.11 5.01 8.21
N LYS A 104 19.27 5.66 9.37
CA LYS A 104 19.99 5.09 10.53
C LYS A 104 19.35 3.77 11.00
N ILE A 105 18.02 3.74 11.11
CA ILE A 105 17.29 2.53 11.52
C ILE A 105 17.47 1.40 10.51
N LEU A 106 17.32 1.68 9.22
CA LEU A 106 17.43 0.67 8.16
C LEU A 106 18.86 0.14 8.01
N LEU A 107 19.89 1.00 8.11
CA LEU A 107 21.30 0.57 8.10
C LEU A 107 21.68 -0.17 9.39
N GLY A 108 20.91 0.03 10.47
CA GLY A 108 21.09 -0.63 11.76
C GLY A 108 20.36 -1.96 11.92
N GLU A 109 19.76 -2.53 10.86
CA GLU A 109 19.08 -3.82 10.96
C GLU A 109 20.05 -4.91 11.45
N HIS A 110 19.57 -5.78 12.34
CA HIS A 110 20.32 -6.84 13.03
C HIS A 110 21.39 -6.37 14.04
N SER A 111 21.59 -5.06 14.21
CA SER A 111 22.55 -4.50 15.19
C SER A 111 21.89 -3.51 16.15
N LEU A 112 21.33 -2.41 15.62
CA LEU A 112 20.56 -1.42 16.38
C LEU A 112 19.13 -1.88 16.59
N VAL A 113 18.54 -2.53 15.58
CA VAL A 113 17.13 -2.90 15.55
C VAL A 113 16.91 -4.27 14.92
N CYS A 114 15.78 -4.89 15.21
CA CYS A 114 15.29 -6.08 14.51
C CYS A 114 13.83 -5.90 14.12
N THR A 115 13.46 -6.44 12.95
CA THR A 115 12.09 -6.50 12.46
C THR A 115 11.15 -7.12 13.49
N GLN A 116 10.02 -6.47 13.71
CA GLN A 116 9.00 -6.90 14.65
C GLN A 116 7.63 -6.68 14.00
N TRP A 117 6.68 -7.55 14.33
CA TRP A 117 5.27 -7.34 14.05
C TRP A 117 4.46 -7.36 15.35
N PRO A 118 3.28 -6.69 15.38
CA PRO A 118 2.36 -6.79 16.50
C PRO A 118 2.06 -8.25 16.83
N GLN A 119 1.92 -8.55 18.12
CA GLN A 119 1.76 -9.93 18.60
C GLN A 119 0.55 -10.64 17.97
N SER A 120 -0.57 -9.94 17.78
CA SER A 120 -1.75 -10.45 17.08
C SER A 120 -1.42 -10.85 15.63
N THR A 121 -0.74 -9.98 14.89
CA THR A 121 -0.29 -10.27 13.50
C THR A 121 0.57 -11.54 13.47
N ARG A 122 1.55 -11.64 14.38
CA ARG A 122 2.45 -12.80 14.45
C ARG A 122 1.69 -14.10 14.70
N ILE A 123 0.78 -14.07 15.69
CA ILE A 123 -0.06 -15.23 16.03
C ILE A 123 -0.94 -15.61 14.85
N ILE A 124 -1.60 -14.64 14.20
CA ILE A 124 -2.57 -14.89 13.14
C ILE A 124 -1.91 -15.42 11.87
N LEU A 125 -0.75 -14.88 11.46
CA LEU A 125 -0.06 -15.32 10.24
C LEU A 125 0.67 -16.67 10.41
N GLY A 126 1.11 -17.01 11.63
CA GLY A 126 1.77 -18.28 11.92
C GLY A 126 3.30 -18.20 11.92
N PRO A 127 3.96 -19.06 12.71
CA PRO A 127 5.39 -18.94 13.03
C PRO A 127 6.34 -19.23 11.85
N ASN A 128 5.86 -19.91 10.81
CA ASN A 128 6.65 -20.34 9.67
C ASN A 128 6.70 -19.30 8.54
N THR A 129 5.99 -18.19 8.67
CA THR A 129 6.02 -17.09 7.70
C THR A 129 7.36 -16.35 7.67
N LEU A 130 7.70 -15.77 6.51
CA LEU A 130 8.86 -14.90 6.35
C LEU A 130 8.77 -13.68 7.27
N VAL A 131 7.57 -13.11 7.40
CA VAL A 131 7.20 -12.00 8.30
C VAL A 131 7.58 -12.26 9.76
N ASN A 132 7.49 -13.51 10.22
CA ASN A 132 7.84 -13.92 11.58
C ASN A 132 9.26 -14.45 11.74
N SER A 133 10.02 -14.56 10.64
CA SER A 133 11.38 -15.05 10.64
C SER A 133 12.38 -13.91 10.88
N ILE A 134 13.50 -14.21 11.55
CA ILE A 134 14.60 -13.27 11.79
C ILE A 134 15.95 -13.93 11.50
N GLY A 135 17.00 -13.13 11.31
CA GLY A 135 18.38 -13.62 11.16
C GLY A 135 18.54 -14.58 9.97
N ASP A 136 19.24 -15.69 10.19
CA ASP A 136 19.58 -16.63 9.12
C ASP A 136 18.36 -17.42 8.62
N LEU A 137 17.38 -17.73 9.48
CA LEU A 137 16.11 -18.33 9.07
C LEU A 137 15.38 -17.44 8.06
N HIS A 138 15.32 -16.13 8.33
CA HIS A 138 14.74 -15.17 7.38
C HIS A 138 15.53 -15.11 6.08
N LYS A 139 16.88 -15.09 6.12
CA LYS A 139 17.70 -15.10 4.90
C LYS A 139 17.42 -16.35 4.05
N GLN A 140 17.34 -17.52 4.66
CA GLN A 140 17.04 -18.78 3.99
C GLN A 140 15.66 -18.74 3.34
N LYS A 141 14.61 -18.41 4.09
CA LYS A 141 13.23 -18.33 3.56
C LYS A 141 13.10 -17.26 2.48
N ARG A 142 13.74 -16.10 2.65
CA ARG A 142 13.76 -15.03 1.64
C ARG A 142 14.43 -15.49 0.35
N LYS A 143 15.52 -16.25 0.44
CA LYS A 143 16.21 -16.80 -0.73
C LYS A 143 15.29 -17.71 -1.52
N ILE A 144 14.58 -18.63 -0.84
CA ILE A 144 13.60 -19.53 -1.45
C ILE A 144 12.47 -18.73 -2.13
N LEU A 145 11.83 -17.83 -1.38
CA LEU A 145 10.68 -17.07 -1.88
C LEU A 145 11.03 -16.07 -2.99
N SER A 146 12.27 -15.59 -3.05
CA SER A 146 12.69 -14.64 -4.09
C SER A 146 12.54 -15.19 -5.52
N LYS A 147 12.58 -16.52 -5.70
CA LYS A 147 12.44 -17.16 -7.02
C LYS A 147 11.06 -16.93 -7.64
N VAL A 148 10.01 -16.84 -6.82
CA VAL A 148 8.62 -16.51 -7.22
C VAL A 148 8.55 -15.15 -7.92
N PHE A 149 9.45 -14.23 -7.57
CA PHE A 149 9.48 -12.88 -8.11
C PHE A 149 10.65 -12.68 -9.09
N SER A 150 11.27 -13.77 -9.54
CA SER A 150 12.32 -13.71 -10.56
C SER A 150 11.74 -13.24 -11.91
N ARG A 151 12.59 -12.66 -12.76
CA ARG A 151 12.15 -12.23 -14.10
C ARG A 151 11.49 -13.36 -14.88
N GLY A 152 12.06 -14.57 -14.84
CA GLY A 152 11.50 -15.74 -15.53
C GLY A 152 10.10 -16.09 -15.02
N ALA A 153 9.88 -16.09 -13.70
CA ALA A 153 8.57 -16.31 -13.11
C ALA A 153 7.56 -15.20 -13.48
N LEU A 154 7.98 -13.94 -13.47
CA LEU A 154 7.10 -12.83 -13.86
C LEU A 154 6.69 -12.93 -15.34
N GLU A 155 7.58 -13.38 -16.23
CA GLU A 155 7.25 -13.59 -17.65
C GLU A 155 6.18 -14.67 -17.84
N THR A 156 6.19 -15.74 -17.03
CA THR A 156 5.14 -16.79 -17.10
C THR A 156 3.80 -16.31 -16.53
N TYR A 157 3.80 -15.40 -15.57
CA TYR A 157 2.56 -14.87 -14.96
C TYR A 157 1.79 -13.90 -15.86
N ILE A 158 2.49 -13.14 -16.72
CA ILE A 158 1.89 -12.07 -17.56
C ILE A 158 0.71 -12.56 -18.38
N PRO A 159 0.83 -13.68 -19.12
CA PRO A 159 -0.07 -14.80 -18.99
C PRO A 159 -1.53 -14.56 -18.59
N SER A 160 -1.77 -15.26 -17.51
CA SER A 160 -2.95 -15.29 -16.69
C SER A 160 -3.28 -13.92 -16.06
N LEU A 161 -2.28 -13.10 -15.73
CA LEU A 161 -2.52 -11.75 -15.18
C LEU A 161 -3.39 -10.91 -16.13
N GLN A 162 -3.04 -10.86 -17.40
CA GLN A 162 -3.79 -10.09 -18.38
C GLN A 162 -5.20 -10.62 -18.57
N ASP A 163 -5.39 -11.94 -18.59
CA ASP A 163 -6.69 -12.54 -18.79
C ASP A 163 -7.62 -12.29 -17.61
N VAL A 164 -7.09 -12.39 -16.37
CA VAL A 164 -7.83 -12.05 -15.16
C VAL A 164 -8.20 -10.57 -15.14
N VAL A 165 -7.25 -9.67 -15.40
CA VAL A 165 -7.50 -8.21 -15.43
C VAL A 165 -8.51 -7.84 -16.52
N ARG A 166 -8.39 -8.41 -17.73
CA ARG A 166 -9.31 -8.15 -18.84
C ARG A 166 -10.73 -8.63 -18.51
N SER A 167 -10.86 -9.84 -17.95
CA SER A 167 -12.14 -10.40 -17.53
C SER A 167 -12.83 -9.49 -16.51
N GLU A 168 -12.11 -9.05 -15.47
CA GLU A 168 -12.67 -8.19 -14.43
C GLU A 168 -13.01 -6.79 -14.94
N ILE A 169 -12.15 -6.15 -15.74
CA ILE A 169 -12.46 -4.85 -16.35
C ILE A 169 -13.70 -4.94 -17.26
N SER A 170 -13.84 -6.02 -18.04
CA SER A 170 -15.03 -6.25 -18.88
C SER A 170 -16.31 -6.33 -18.04
N LYS A 171 -16.27 -7.02 -16.89
CA LYS A 171 -17.38 -7.06 -15.93
C LYS A 171 -17.69 -5.69 -15.35
N TRP A 172 -16.67 -4.88 -15.05
CA TRP A 172 -16.88 -3.52 -14.53
C TRP A 172 -17.56 -2.63 -15.57
N CYS A 173 -17.16 -2.76 -16.83
CA CYS A 173 -17.73 -1.99 -17.94
C CYS A 173 -19.15 -2.43 -18.34
N SER A 174 -19.51 -3.70 -18.12
CA SER A 174 -20.86 -4.21 -18.44
C SER A 174 -21.90 -3.91 -17.37
N GLN A 175 -21.47 -3.55 -16.15
CA GLN A 175 -22.37 -3.16 -15.08
C GLN A 175 -22.96 -1.76 -15.32
N SER A 176 -24.27 -1.63 -15.10
CA SER A 176 -24.94 -0.34 -15.12
C SER A 176 -24.61 0.45 -13.84
N GLY A 177 -24.17 1.70 -13.99
CA GLY A 177 -23.90 2.61 -12.87
C GLY A 177 -22.44 2.68 -12.45
N SER A 178 -22.19 3.23 -11.26
CA SER A 178 -20.85 3.45 -10.73
C SER A 178 -20.25 2.20 -10.09
N VAL A 179 -18.97 1.93 -10.33
CA VAL A 179 -18.23 0.83 -9.71
C VAL A 179 -17.55 1.30 -8.43
N ASN A 180 -17.72 0.57 -7.33
CA ASN A 180 -16.90 0.75 -6.13
C ASN A 180 -15.49 0.19 -6.38
N VAL A 181 -14.59 1.06 -6.84
CA VAL A 181 -13.22 0.71 -7.24
C VAL A 181 -12.45 0.00 -6.13
N PHE A 182 -12.61 0.39 -4.86
CA PHE A 182 -11.88 -0.26 -3.76
C PHE A 182 -12.35 -1.70 -3.54
N GLY A 183 -13.67 -1.93 -3.52
CA GLY A 183 -14.23 -3.27 -3.43
C GLY A 183 -13.83 -4.15 -4.62
N ALA A 184 -13.92 -3.58 -5.82
CA ALA A 184 -13.58 -4.27 -7.06
C ALA A 184 -12.07 -4.60 -7.16
N ALA A 185 -11.19 -3.68 -6.75
CA ALA A 185 -9.74 -3.90 -6.72
C ALA A 185 -9.34 -4.97 -5.68
N LYS A 186 -10.02 -5.04 -4.53
CA LYS A 186 -9.83 -6.15 -3.57
C LYS A 186 -10.19 -7.49 -4.21
N ALA A 187 -11.37 -7.59 -4.84
CA ALA A 187 -11.79 -8.83 -5.50
C ALA A 187 -10.81 -9.26 -6.60
N LEU A 188 -10.39 -8.31 -7.46
CA LEU A 188 -9.41 -8.55 -8.52
C LEU A 188 -8.07 -9.06 -7.98
N THR A 189 -7.51 -8.38 -6.97
CA THR A 189 -6.19 -8.75 -6.42
C THR A 189 -6.22 -10.07 -5.66
N PHE A 190 -7.31 -10.38 -4.97
CA PHE A 190 -7.51 -11.71 -4.38
C PHE A 190 -7.54 -12.80 -5.45
N ARG A 191 -8.32 -12.58 -6.51
CA ARG A 191 -8.41 -13.51 -7.65
C ARG A 191 -7.05 -13.72 -8.33
N ILE A 192 -6.27 -12.65 -8.52
CA ILE A 192 -4.90 -12.73 -9.05
C ILE A 192 -4.01 -13.57 -8.12
N ALA A 193 -4.06 -13.33 -6.80
CA ALA A 193 -3.24 -14.08 -5.86
C ALA A 193 -3.58 -15.59 -5.90
N VAL A 194 -4.86 -15.94 -5.89
CA VAL A 194 -5.32 -17.33 -5.93
C VAL A 194 -5.02 -18.00 -7.27
N ARG A 195 -5.34 -17.37 -8.40
CA ARG A 195 -5.23 -18.01 -9.72
C ARG A 195 -3.84 -17.94 -10.34
N VAL A 196 -3.11 -16.85 -10.10
CA VAL A 196 -1.82 -16.62 -10.75
C VAL A 196 -0.68 -16.99 -9.82
N LEU A 197 -0.66 -16.46 -8.60
CA LEU A 197 0.42 -16.78 -7.67
C LEU A 197 0.28 -18.23 -7.20
N LEU A 198 -0.88 -18.64 -6.70
CA LEU A 198 -1.05 -20.00 -6.20
C LEU A 198 -1.41 -21.03 -7.29
N GLY A 199 -1.71 -20.59 -8.52
CA GLY A 199 -2.04 -21.48 -9.64
C GLY A 199 -3.38 -22.22 -9.51
N LEU A 200 -4.27 -21.77 -8.63
CA LEU A 200 -5.47 -22.52 -8.26
C LEU A 200 -6.59 -22.35 -9.28
N ARG A 201 -7.12 -23.48 -9.75
CA ARG A 201 -8.26 -23.54 -10.66
C ARG A 201 -9.54 -23.87 -9.89
N ILE A 202 -10.09 -22.85 -9.23
CA ILE A 202 -11.28 -23.00 -8.39
C ILE A 202 -12.45 -22.16 -8.92
N ALA A 203 -13.67 -22.59 -8.58
CA ALA A 203 -14.89 -21.93 -9.00
C ALA A 203 -14.97 -20.49 -8.47
N ASP A 204 -15.67 -19.61 -9.20
CA ASP A 204 -15.80 -18.20 -8.80
C ASP A 204 -16.47 -18.04 -7.42
N SER A 205 -17.39 -18.95 -7.06
CA SER A 205 -18.03 -19.00 -5.74
C SER A 205 -17.03 -19.25 -4.61
N ASP A 206 -16.06 -20.13 -4.84
CA ASP A 206 -15.04 -20.47 -3.83
C ASP A 206 -14.06 -19.33 -3.65
N VAL A 207 -13.67 -18.65 -4.73
CA VAL A 207 -12.85 -17.43 -4.67
C VAL A 207 -13.55 -16.37 -3.82
N GLU A 208 -14.86 -16.16 -4.01
CA GLU A 208 -15.62 -15.18 -3.23
C GLU A 208 -15.72 -15.57 -1.75
N TYR A 209 -15.99 -16.85 -1.46
CA TYR A 209 -16.05 -17.37 -0.10
C TYR A 209 -14.71 -17.21 0.63
N LEU A 210 -13.60 -17.59 -0.02
CA LEU A 210 -12.26 -17.45 0.53
C LEU A 210 -11.89 -15.98 0.72
N SER A 211 -12.29 -15.10 -0.20
CA SER A 211 -12.07 -13.65 -0.05
C SER A 211 -12.73 -13.11 1.23
N LYS A 212 -13.94 -13.58 1.57
CA LYS A 212 -14.63 -13.16 2.81
C LYS A 212 -13.91 -13.64 4.07
N ILE A 213 -13.43 -14.88 4.07
CA ILE A 213 -12.62 -15.42 5.18
C ILE A 213 -11.30 -14.64 5.28
N PHE A 214 -10.69 -14.34 4.14
CA PHE A 214 -9.44 -13.60 4.07
C PHE A 214 -9.59 -12.18 4.61
N GLU A 215 -10.67 -11.47 4.26
CA GLU A 215 -10.99 -10.17 4.86
C GLU A 215 -11.16 -10.25 6.38
N GLN A 216 -11.78 -11.33 6.89
CA GLN A 216 -11.84 -11.56 8.33
C GLN A 216 -10.44 -11.72 8.95
N LEU A 217 -9.52 -12.42 8.28
CA LEU A 217 -8.13 -12.52 8.73
C LEU A 217 -7.47 -11.14 8.77
N ILE A 218 -7.53 -10.36 7.68
CA ILE A 218 -6.91 -9.03 7.55
C ILE A 218 -7.43 -8.06 8.59
N ASN A 219 -8.74 -7.99 8.78
CA ASN A 219 -9.38 -7.05 9.71
C ASN A 219 -8.99 -7.31 11.17
N ASN A 220 -8.41 -8.46 11.48
CA ASN A 220 -8.01 -8.85 12.83
C ASN A 220 -6.50 -8.91 13.06
N LEU A 221 -5.66 -8.65 12.05
CA LEU A 221 -4.19 -8.68 12.19
C LEU A 221 -3.65 -7.71 13.24
N PHE A 222 -4.33 -6.59 13.48
CA PHE A 222 -3.92 -5.55 14.43
C PHE A 222 -4.83 -5.49 15.67
N SER A 223 -5.41 -6.62 16.09
CA SER A 223 -6.22 -6.69 17.30
C SER A 223 -5.38 -6.64 18.58
N LEU A 224 -6.03 -6.46 19.74
CA LEU A 224 -5.40 -6.74 21.03
C LEU A 224 -5.02 -8.24 21.12
N PRO A 225 -3.87 -8.57 21.75
CA PRO A 225 -3.40 -9.95 21.86
C PRO A 225 -4.08 -10.71 23.01
N ILE A 226 -5.42 -10.70 23.03
CA ILE A 226 -6.24 -11.35 24.05
C ILE A 226 -7.08 -12.41 23.34
N ASP A 227 -6.87 -13.68 23.67
CA ASP A 227 -7.57 -14.79 23.04
C ASP A 227 -8.80 -15.20 23.86
N VAL A 228 -9.96 -14.64 23.51
CA VAL A 228 -11.27 -14.98 24.07
C VAL A 228 -12.29 -15.04 22.94
N SER A 229 -13.42 -15.74 23.13
CA SER A 229 -14.35 -16.13 22.04
C SER A 229 -14.82 -14.98 21.13
N PHE A 230 -14.98 -13.77 21.67
CA PHE A 230 -15.44 -12.59 20.93
C PHE A 230 -14.31 -11.65 20.47
N SER A 231 -13.06 -11.94 20.81
CA SER A 231 -11.93 -11.05 20.50
C SER A 231 -11.58 -11.07 19.01
N GLY A 232 -10.96 -9.98 18.55
CA GLY A 232 -10.42 -9.93 17.19
C GLY A 232 -9.36 -11.01 16.95
N LEU A 233 -8.52 -11.30 17.95
CA LEU A 233 -7.49 -12.34 17.83
C LEU A 233 -8.11 -13.71 17.54
N ARG A 234 -9.15 -14.10 18.30
CA ARG A 234 -9.85 -15.37 18.06
C ARG A 234 -10.51 -15.41 16.69
N LYS A 235 -11.15 -14.31 16.27
CA LYS A 235 -11.73 -14.20 14.91
C LYS A 235 -10.67 -14.36 13.81
N GLY A 236 -9.47 -13.83 14.01
CA GLY A 236 -8.34 -13.98 13.09
C GLY A 236 -7.78 -15.40 13.07
N ILE A 237 -7.64 -16.05 14.22
CA ILE A 237 -7.22 -17.46 14.35
C ILE A 237 -8.20 -18.38 13.62
N ASN A 238 -9.50 -18.24 13.87
CA ASN A 238 -10.52 -19.05 13.21
C ASN A 238 -10.52 -18.84 11.68
N ALA A 239 -10.23 -17.63 11.20
CA ALA A 239 -10.10 -17.35 9.78
C ALA A 239 -8.84 -18.02 9.19
N ARG A 240 -7.70 -17.98 9.89
CA ARG A 240 -6.48 -18.71 9.52
C ARG A 240 -6.78 -20.20 9.38
N GLU A 241 -7.42 -20.82 10.37
CA GLU A 241 -7.69 -22.26 10.37
C GLU A 241 -8.51 -22.69 9.14
N LYS A 242 -9.54 -21.91 8.78
CA LYS A 242 -10.33 -22.16 7.57
C LYS A 242 -9.51 -22.03 6.29
N LEU A 243 -8.66 -21.00 6.19
CA LEU A 243 -7.77 -20.81 5.05
C LEU A 243 -6.73 -21.94 4.97
N HIS A 244 -6.17 -22.37 6.10
CA HIS A 244 -5.22 -23.47 6.16
C HIS A 244 -5.86 -24.78 5.71
N ALA A 245 -7.05 -25.12 6.19
CA ALA A 245 -7.76 -26.33 5.77
C ALA A 245 -7.99 -26.35 4.25
N PHE A 246 -8.32 -25.20 3.66
CA PHE A 246 -8.46 -25.09 2.21
C PHE A 246 -7.11 -25.21 1.48
N MET A 247 -6.06 -24.57 1.98
CA MET A 247 -4.73 -24.65 1.37
C MET A 247 -4.14 -26.07 1.48
N GLU A 248 -4.47 -26.79 2.54
CA GLU A 248 -4.06 -28.18 2.75
C GLU A 248 -4.56 -29.09 1.62
N SER A 249 -5.86 -29.10 1.35
CA SER A 249 -6.44 -29.95 0.30
C SER A 249 -5.86 -29.63 -1.08
N VAL A 250 -5.64 -28.35 -1.35
CA VAL A 250 -5.01 -27.85 -2.58
C VAL A 250 -3.55 -28.32 -2.71
N ILE A 251 -2.76 -28.19 -1.64
CA ILE A 251 -1.35 -28.58 -1.64
C ILE A 251 -1.23 -30.09 -1.80
N GLU A 252 -2.07 -30.87 -1.11
CA GLU A 252 -2.09 -32.33 -1.22
C GLU A 252 -2.42 -32.79 -2.63
N GLU A 253 -3.45 -32.24 -3.26
CA GLU A 253 -3.81 -32.54 -4.66
C GLU A 253 -2.64 -32.25 -5.60
N LYS A 254 -1.98 -31.10 -5.42
CA LYS A 254 -0.85 -30.70 -6.25
C LYS A 254 0.37 -31.60 -6.06
N LEU A 255 0.68 -32.00 -4.83
CA LEU A 255 1.78 -32.92 -4.51
C LEU A 255 1.53 -34.34 -5.03
N GLN A 256 0.27 -34.77 -5.13
CA GLN A 256 -0.10 -36.05 -5.75
C GLN A 256 -0.03 -35.99 -7.29
N ASN A 257 -0.40 -34.85 -7.87
CA ASN A 257 -0.47 -34.64 -9.32
C ASN A 257 0.86 -34.13 -9.94
N GLN A 258 2.00 -34.71 -9.55
CA GLN A 258 3.39 -34.33 -9.97
C GLN A 258 3.66 -34.25 -11.49
N ARG A 259 2.65 -34.52 -12.34
CA ARG A 259 2.69 -34.40 -13.80
C ARG A 259 2.31 -33.00 -14.31
N SER A 260 1.88 -32.09 -13.45
CA SER A 260 1.53 -30.74 -13.88
C SER A 260 2.80 -29.89 -14.00
N GLU A 261 3.21 -29.60 -15.25
CA GLU A 261 4.18 -28.57 -15.61
C GLU A 261 3.61 -27.17 -15.30
N GLY A 262 3.30 -26.94 -14.03
CA GLY A 262 2.87 -25.64 -13.54
C GLY A 262 4.04 -24.67 -13.52
N HIS A 263 3.77 -23.42 -13.87
CA HIS A 263 4.69 -22.30 -13.72
C HIS A 263 4.09 -21.27 -12.77
N ASP A 264 3.55 -21.72 -11.63
CA ASP A 264 3.01 -20.86 -10.57
C ASP A 264 3.98 -20.72 -9.39
N ALA A 265 3.65 -19.88 -8.40
CA ALA A 265 4.52 -19.61 -7.26
C ALA A 265 4.86 -20.86 -6.45
N PHE A 266 3.94 -21.83 -6.32
CA PHE A 266 4.23 -23.06 -5.58
C PHE A 266 5.33 -23.88 -6.26
N ASP A 267 5.31 -23.97 -7.60
CA ASP A 267 6.34 -24.70 -8.35
C ASP A 267 7.71 -24.02 -8.21
N TYR A 268 7.73 -22.69 -8.22
CA TYR A 268 8.96 -21.92 -7.94
C TYR A 268 9.43 -22.09 -6.49
N ILE A 269 8.52 -22.13 -5.52
CA ILE A 269 8.87 -22.35 -4.09
C ILE A 269 9.45 -23.74 -3.89
N LEU A 270 8.78 -24.79 -4.38
CA LEU A 270 9.22 -26.18 -4.24
C LEU A 270 10.57 -26.40 -4.93
N SER A 271 10.72 -25.91 -6.17
CA SER A 271 11.99 -26.01 -6.88
C SER A 271 13.11 -25.24 -6.18
N SER A 272 12.85 -24.02 -5.70
CA SER A 272 13.85 -23.22 -4.99
C SER A 272 14.23 -23.84 -3.64
N ALA A 273 13.27 -24.41 -2.91
CA ALA A 273 13.54 -25.09 -1.66
C ALA A 273 14.47 -26.30 -1.88
N LYS A 274 14.18 -27.12 -2.89
CA LYS A 274 15.03 -28.25 -3.30
C LYS A 274 16.44 -27.82 -3.70
N GLU A 275 16.58 -26.76 -4.50
CA GLU A 275 17.88 -26.18 -4.88
C GLU A 275 18.69 -25.68 -3.68
N ASN A 276 18.03 -25.27 -2.60
CA ASN A 276 18.65 -24.83 -1.36
C ASN A 276 18.74 -25.95 -0.29
N GLY A 277 18.53 -27.21 -0.67
CA GLY A 277 18.64 -28.36 0.23
C GLY A 277 17.59 -28.39 1.34
N HIS A 278 16.43 -27.78 1.12
CA HIS A 278 15.36 -27.67 2.09
C HIS A 278 14.08 -28.37 1.61
N THR A 279 13.52 -29.24 2.44
CA THR A 279 12.22 -29.87 2.21
C THR A 279 11.18 -29.13 3.03
N LEU A 280 10.23 -28.49 2.34
CA LEU A 280 9.16 -27.74 3.00
C LEU A 280 8.08 -28.70 3.52
N THR A 281 7.65 -28.47 4.75
CA THR A 281 6.49 -29.16 5.33
C THR A 281 5.18 -28.61 4.77
N VAL A 282 4.08 -29.37 4.90
CA VAL A 282 2.74 -28.90 4.50
C VAL A 282 2.34 -27.65 5.28
N ASP A 283 2.65 -27.58 6.58
CA ASP A 283 2.39 -26.39 7.40
C ASP A 283 3.16 -25.16 6.90
N GLU A 284 4.43 -25.30 6.53
CA GLU A 284 5.21 -24.21 5.94
C GLU A 284 4.62 -23.74 4.61
N LEU A 285 4.15 -24.67 3.77
CA LEU A 285 3.51 -24.34 2.49
C LEU A 285 2.17 -23.61 2.70
N LYS A 286 1.32 -24.06 3.63
CA LYS A 286 0.04 -23.42 3.97
C LYS A 286 0.25 -21.98 4.45
N GLU A 287 1.17 -21.78 5.39
CA GLU A 287 1.49 -20.46 5.92
C GLU A 287 2.11 -19.54 4.85
N THR A 288 3.02 -20.07 4.02
CA THR A 288 3.62 -19.32 2.90
C THR A 288 2.57 -18.88 1.88
N ALA A 289 1.59 -19.73 1.57
CA ALA A 289 0.51 -19.40 0.64
C ALA A 289 -0.36 -18.25 1.17
N VAL A 290 -0.76 -18.33 2.44
CA VAL A 290 -1.52 -17.26 3.11
C VAL A 290 -0.71 -15.97 3.17
N GLU A 291 0.59 -16.06 3.44
CA GLU A 291 1.50 -14.90 3.46
C GLU A 291 1.62 -14.23 2.08
N LEU A 292 1.70 -15.00 0.99
CA LEU A 292 1.73 -14.45 -0.36
C LEU A 292 0.43 -13.72 -0.73
N ILE A 293 -0.73 -14.29 -0.39
CA ILE A 293 -2.02 -13.62 -0.59
C ILE A 293 -2.07 -12.33 0.23
N PHE A 294 -1.62 -12.38 1.49
CA PHE A 294 -1.52 -11.21 2.37
C PHE A 294 -0.69 -10.08 1.78
N ALA A 295 0.50 -10.41 1.26
CA ALA A 295 1.37 -9.42 0.64
C ALA A 295 0.76 -8.81 -0.64
N ALA A 296 0.07 -9.62 -1.47
CA ALA A 296 -0.40 -9.22 -2.79
C ALA A 296 -1.78 -8.56 -2.82
N HIS A 297 -2.64 -8.82 -1.83
CA HIS A 297 -4.04 -8.40 -1.85
C HIS A 297 -4.25 -6.92 -1.50
N SER A 298 -4.17 -6.57 -0.22
CA SER A 298 -4.59 -5.24 0.27
C SER A 298 -3.71 -4.11 -0.26
N THR A 299 -2.41 -4.36 -0.44
CA THR A 299 -1.42 -3.36 -0.89
C THR A 299 -1.70 -2.95 -2.34
N THR A 300 -1.84 -3.93 -3.24
CA THR A 300 -2.13 -3.73 -4.66
C THR A 300 -3.53 -3.16 -4.85
N ALA A 301 -4.52 -3.59 -4.05
CA ALA A 301 -5.88 -3.06 -4.12
C ALA A 301 -5.91 -1.56 -3.76
N SER A 302 -5.22 -1.17 -2.69
CA SER A 302 -5.08 0.22 -2.26
C SER A 302 -4.31 1.06 -3.27
N ALA A 303 -3.20 0.55 -3.81
CA ALA A 303 -2.41 1.22 -4.85
C ALA A 303 -3.23 1.46 -6.12
N SER A 304 -3.94 0.44 -6.59
CA SER A 304 -4.77 0.53 -7.81
C SER A 304 -5.93 1.50 -7.62
N THR A 305 -6.58 1.46 -6.46
CA THR A 305 -7.66 2.41 -6.12
C THR A 305 -7.13 3.84 -6.10
N SER A 306 -5.98 4.06 -5.47
CA SER A 306 -5.32 5.37 -5.41
C SER A 306 -4.93 5.85 -6.80
N LEU A 307 -4.41 4.97 -7.65
CA LEU A 307 -4.03 5.29 -9.03
C LEU A 307 -5.25 5.74 -9.84
N ILE A 308 -6.33 4.96 -9.82
CA ILE A 308 -7.58 5.30 -10.52
C ILE A 308 -8.13 6.63 -10.01
N LEU A 309 -8.16 6.84 -8.69
CA LEU A 309 -8.62 8.09 -8.09
C LEU A 309 -7.79 9.30 -8.55
N GLN A 310 -6.47 9.19 -8.57
CA GLN A 310 -5.60 10.28 -9.01
C GLN A 310 -5.72 10.54 -10.51
N LEU A 311 -5.82 9.49 -11.34
CA LEU A 311 -6.05 9.63 -12.77
C LEU A 311 -7.38 10.35 -13.08
N LEU A 312 -8.45 10.03 -12.35
CA LEU A 312 -9.75 10.70 -12.48
C LEU A 312 -9.67 12.19 -12.11
N LYS A 313 -8.82 12.57 -11.15
CA LYS A 313 -8.61 13.96 -10.73
C LYS A 313 -7.69 14.76 -11.67
N HIS A 314 -6.92 14.08 -12.52
CA HIS A 314 -5.91 14.71 -13.37
C HIS A 314 -6.06 14.28 -14.85
N PRO A 315 -7.10 14.75 -15.58
CA PRO A 315 -7.34 14.32 -16.96
C PRO A 315 -6.19 14.59 -17.94
N SER A 316 -5.42 15.68 -17.73
CA SER A 316 -4.25 16.00 -18.54
C SER A 316 -3.11 14.98 -18.40
N VAL A 317 -2.99 14.33 -17.25
CA VAL A 317 -2.06 13.22 -17.02
C VAL A 317 -2.54 11.95 -17.73
N VAL A 318 -3.85 11.68 -17.72
CA VAL A 318 -4.43 10.55 -18.47
C VAL A 318 -4.15 10.69 -19.96
N GLU A 319 -4.28 11.89 -20.51
CA GLU A 319 -4.05 12.11 -21.94
C GLU A 319 -2.59 11.87 -22.34
N LYS A 320 -1.64 12.35 -21.53
CA LYS A 320 -0.22 12.05 -21.73
C LYS A 320 0.08 10.56 -21.61
N ALA A 321 -0.56 9.85 -20.68
CA ALA A 321 -0.43 8.40 -20.56
C ALA A 321 -0.99 7.67 -21.79
N ARG A 322 -2.14 8.10 -22.34
CA ARG A 322 -2.68 7.55 -23.58
C ARG A 322 -1.75 7.77 -24.76
N HIS A 323 -1.15 8.95 -24.88
CA HIS A 323 -0.17 9.24 -25.93
C HIS A 323 1.06 8.32 -25.81
N GLU A 324 1.60 8.08 -24.60
CA GLU A 324 2.66 7.08 -24.41
C GLU A 324 2.22 5.68 -24.85
N LEU A 325 1.02 5.24 -24.47
CA LEU A 325 0.50 3.93 -24.88
C LEU A 325 0.36 3.82 -26.41
N GLN A 326 -0.07 4.89 -27.10
CA GLN A 326 -0.16 4.95 -28.57
C GLN A 326 1.23 4.82 -29.22
N LEU A 327 2.23 5.56 -28.73
CA LEU A 327 3.61 5.49 -29.24
C LEU A 327 4.21 4.08 -29.16
N HIS A 328 3.80 3.30 -28.15
CA HIS A 328 4.23 1.91 -27.97
C HIS A 328 3.30 0.87 -28.64
N GLY A 329 2.35 1.31 -29.47
CA GLY A 329 1.41 0.44 -30.17
C GLY A 329 0.50 -0.35 -29.22
N LEU A 330 0.17 0.24 -28.05
CA LEU A 330 -0.74 -0.32 -27.04
C LEU A 330 -2.09 0.40 -27.02
N SER A 331 -2.40 1.20 -28.05
CA SER A 331 -3.70 1.82 -28.21
C SER A 331 -4.78 0.77 -28.50
N ILE A 332 -5.96 0.96 -27.90
CA ILE A 332 -7.19 0.34 -28.42
C ILE A 332 -7.36 0.90 -29.83
N GLY A 333 -7.44 0.03 -30.83
CA GLY A 333 -7.52 0.46 -32.22
C GLY A 333 -8.69 1.43 -32.42
N SER A 334 -8.40 2.70 -32.71
CA SER A 334 -9.31 3.60 -33.40
C SER A 334 -9.34 3.23 -34.89
N SER A 335 -9.55 1.94 -35.22
CA SER A 335 -9.72 1.49 -36.60
C SER A 335 -11.19 1.40 -37.02
N CYS A 336 -12.12 1.81 -36.16
CA CYS A 336 -13.52 1.97 -36.51
C CYS A 336 -13.99 3.36 -36.03
N GLY A 337 -13.89 4.36 -36.92
CA GLY A 337 -14.36 5.73 -36.68
C GLY A 337 -13.48 6.78 -37.36
N ASN A 338 -13.72 7.00 -38.65
CA ASN A 338 -13.17 8.03 -39.52
C ASN A 338 -11.64 8.22 -39.46
N ARG A 339 -10.95 7.81 -40.53
CA ARG A 339 -9.82 8.61 -41.02
C ARG A 339 -10.36 10.03 -41.21
N THR A 340 -10.19 10.87 -40.21
CA THR A 340 -9.98 12.28 -40.49
C THR A 340 -8.64 12.29 -41.19
N VAL A 341 -8.69 12.18 -42.52
CA VAL A 341 -7.57 12.58 -43.35
C VAL A 341 -7.25 13.97 -42.84
N LEU A 342 -6.07 14.14 -42.24
CA LEU A 342 -5.44 15.44 -42.23
C LEU A 342 -5.36 15.80 -43.70
N THR A 343 -6.35 16.54 -44.20
CA THR A 343 -6.25 17.18 -45.48
C THR A 343 -5.07 18.11 -45.29
N GLU A 344 -3.93 17.77 -45.88
CA GLU A 344 -2.92 18.76 -46.16
C GLU A 344 -3.65 19.84 -46.96
N CYS A 345 -4.05 20.91 -46.27
CA CYS A 345 -4.28 22.18 -46.94
C CYS A 345 -2.92 22.53 -47.55
N GLY A 346 -2.77 22.19 -48.83
CA GLY A 346 -1.64 22.58 -49.63
C GLY A 346 -1.58 24.11 -49.62
N VAL A 347 -0.78 24.66 -48.72
CA VAL A 347 -0.32 26.03 -48.85
C VAL A 347 0.56 26.02 -50.09
N GLN A 348 0.01 26.50 -51.21
CA GLN A 348 0.84 26.97 -52.32
C GLN A 348 1.72 28.08 -51.75
N ARG A 349 2.96 27.74 -51.40
CA ARG A 349 4.02 28.71 -51.15
C ARG A 349 4.29 29.43 -52.46
N GLN A 350 3.74 30.63 -52.61
CA GLN A 350 4.35 31.60 -53.51
C GLN A 350 5.67 32.07 -52.88
N PRO A 351 6.80 32.00 -53.59
CA PRO A 351 8.07 32.48 -53.07
C PRO A 351 8.09 34.01 -53.15
N THR A 352 7.92 34.69 -52.02
CA THR A 352 8.28 36.11 -51.92
C THR A 352 9.79 36.21 -51.74
N LEU A 353 10.46 36.78 -52.76
CA LEU A 353 11.84 37.25 -52.69
C LEU A 353 12.03 38.09 -51.41
N CYS A 354 13.02 37.75 -50.60
CA CYS A 354 13.62 38.69 -49.67
C CYS A 354 15.05 38.94 -50.13
N GLU A 355 15.25 40.15 -50.63
CA GLU A 355 16.52 40.72 -51.06
C GLU A 355 17.47 40.87 -49.87
N ASN A 356 18.74 40.53 -50.11
CA ASN A 356 19.83 40.70 -49.16
C ASN A 356 20.13 42.19 -48.96
N GLN A 357 20.24 42.63 -47.70
CA GLN A 357 21.22 43.65 -47.33
C GLN A 357 21.84 43.30 -45.97
N ALA A 358 23.13 42.99 -46.02
CA ALA A 358 24.00 42.82 -44.88
C ALA A 358 24.45 44.18 -44.36
N THR A 359 24.53 44.34 -43.03
CA THR A 359 25.59 45.12 -42.39
C THR A 359 25.83 44.62 -40.96
N GLU A 360 27.11 44.48 -40.65
CA GLU A 360 27.72 43.99 -39.43
C GLU A 360 27.47 44.88 -38.20
N LYS A 361 27.36 44.28 -37.00
CA LYS A 361 28.33 44.42 -35.88
C LYS A 361 27.75 43.93 -34.54
N GLY A 362 28.51 43.04 -33.90
CA GLY A 362 28.93 43.18 -32.50
C GLY A 362 27.94 42.91 -31.37
N GLY A 363 28.11 41.75 -30.72
CA GLY A 363 28.42 41.68 -29.28
C GLY A 363 27.30 41.83 -28.23
N ASN A 364 27.34 40.89 -27.28
CA ASN A 364 26.74 40.84 -25.94
C ASN A 364 25.31 40.29 -25.78
N GLU A 365 25.29 39.13 -25.12
CA GLU A 365 24.19 38.59 -24.33
C GLU A 365 23.72 39.61 -23.27
N SER A 366 22.42 39.91 -23.24
CA SER A 366 21.63 39.96 -22.01
C SER A 366 20.12 39.99 -22.30
N ILE A 367 19.41 39.02 -21.71
CA ILE A 367 18.11 39.08 -21.02
C ILE A 367 17.03 40.02 -21.58
N CYS A 368 15.84 39.49 -21.90
CA CYS A 368 14.57 40.12 -21.54
C CYS A 368 13.43 39.10 -21.38
N LEU A 369 12.71 39.23 -20.26
CA LEU A 369 11.45 38.59 -19.93
C LEU A 369 10.32 39.11 -20.84
N GLY A 370 9.32 38.24 -21.04
CA GLY A 370 7.93 38.64 -20.80
C GLY A 370 7.00 38.80 -22.00
N THR A 371 5.84 38.19 -21.81
CA THR A 371 4.49 38.67 -22.14
C THR A 371 3.76 38.08 -23.35
N GLU A 372 2.50 37.75 -23.03
CA GLU A 372 1.43 37.18 -23.81
C GLU A 372 1.10 38.00 -25.05
N THR A 373 0.62 37.33 -26.10
CA THR A 373 -0.22 38.01 -27.09
C THR A 373 -1.22 37.00 -27.66
N THR A 374 -2.45 37.13 -27.18
CA THR A 374 -3.68 36.67 -27.84
C THR A 374 -3.81 37.37 -29.20
N CYS A 375 -4.20 36.62 -30.24
CA CYS A 375 -4.69 37.21 -31.48
C CYS A 375 -5.89 36.40 -32.01
N PRO A 376 -7.02 37.05 -32.35
CA PRO A 376 -8.23 36.40 -32.82
C PRO A 376 -8.22 36.28 -34.35
N LEU A 377 -8.76 35.20 -34.92
CA LEU A 377 -9.07 35.16 -36.35
C LEU A 377 -10.55 34.79 -36.57
N PHE A 378 -11.29 35.79 -37.04
CA PHE A 378 -12.54 35.65 -37.77
C PHE A 378 -12.27 34.92 -39.11
N ILE A 379 -13.12 33.96 -39.47
CA ILE A 379 -13.21 33.44 -40.83
C ILE A 379 -14.68 33.51 -41.26
N THR A 380 -14.93 34.37 -42.25
CA THR A 380 -16.14 34.40 -43.08
C THR A 380 -15.86 33.63 -44.36
N GLY A 381 -16.74 32.71 -44.74
CA GLY A 381 -16.70 32.07 -46.05
C GLY A 381 -17.34 30.69 -46.05
N THR A 382 -18.49 30.58 -46.71
CA THR A 382 -19.22 29.33 -47.00
C THR A 382 -18.65 28.69 -48.27
N ASP A 383 -18.33 27.40 -48.22
CA ASP A 383 -18.26 26.57 -49.42
C ASP A 383 -18.81 25.16 -49.12
N TYR A 384 -19.69 24.69 -50.00
CA TYR A 384 -20.40 23.41 -49.94
C TYR A 384 -19.49 22.27 -50.44
N CYS A 385 -19.46 21.16 -49.70
CA CYS A 385 -18.91 19.87 -50.17
C CYS A 385 -20.00 18.80 -50.14
N GLU A 386 -20.26 18.13 -51.27
CA GLU A 386 -21.15 16.97 -51.37
C GLU A 386 -20.51 15.70 -50.76
N PRO A 387 -21.29 14.80 -50.13
CA PRO A 387 -20.76 13.57 -49.56
C PRO A 387 -20.68 12.44 -50.58
N VAL A 388 -19.53 11.76 -50.66
CA VAL A 388 -19.36 10.47 -51.34
C VAL A 388 -19.48 9.36 -50.30
N GLU A 389 -20.47 8.48 -50.45
CA GLU A 389 -20.60 7.26 -49.64
C GLU A 389 -19.58 6.20 -50.05
N HIS A 390 -18.82 5.68 -49.09
CA HIS A 390 -18.10 4.42 -49.24
C HIS A 390 -18.54 3.41 -48.18
N SER A 391 -18.81 2.20 -48.66
CA SER A 391 -19.26 1.01 -47.95
C SER A 391 -18.35 0.64 -46.77
N GLY A 392 -18.94 0.51 -45.58
CA GLY A 392 -18.25 0.12 -44.36
C GLY A 392 -17.77 -1.33 -44.39
N GLU A 393 -16.46 -1.53 -44.23
CA GLU A 393 -15.92 -2.82 -43.82
C GLU A 393 -16.26 -3.08 -42.35
N GLN A 394 -16.81 -4.27 -42.08
CA GLN A 394 -17.24 -4.70 -40.77
C GLN A 394 -16.01 -5.12 -39.94
N CYS A 395 -15.68 -4.34 -38.90
CA CYS A 395 -14.55 -4.61 -37.99
C CYS A 395 -14.67 -6.02 -37.35
N ARG A 396 -13.59 -6.81 -37.40
CA ARG A 396 -13.51 -8.12 -36.73
C ARG A 396 -13.22 -7.92 -35.24
N ASP A 397 -13.78 -8.76 -34.38
CA ASP A 397 -13.61 -8.74 -32.91
C ASP A 397 -12.12 -8.85 -32.45
N SER A 398 -11.21 -9.23 -33.36
CA SER A 398 -9.76 -9.20 -33.15
C SER A 398 -9.16 -7.80 -33.08
N ASP A 399 -9.78 -6.80 -33.72
CA ASP A 399 -9.22 -5.43 -33.84
C ASP A 399 -9.54 -4.54 -32.63
N LEU A 400 -10.42 -5.00 -31.74
CA LEU A 400 -10.82 -4.34 -30.50
C LEU A 400 -9.99 -4.76 -29.28
N ARG A 401 -9.08 -5.74 -29.42
CA ARG A 401 -8.29 -6.25 -28.30
C ARG A 401 -6.97 -5.51 -28.18
N PRO A 402 -6.65 -4.93 -27.01
CA PRO A 402 -5.31 -4.40 -26.79
C PRO A 402 -4.28 -5.52 -26.98
N PRO A 403 -3.16 -5.25 -27.68
CA PRO A 403 -2.17 -6.25 -27.98
C PRO A 403 -1.57 -6.82 -26.69
N TYR A 404 -1.23 -8.10 -26.73
CA TYR A 404 -0.70 -8.82 -25.59
C TYR A 404 0.54 -8.12 -25.02
N LEU A 405 0.50 -7.78 -23.73
CA LEU A 405 1.60 -7.19 -22.99
C LEU A 405 2.68 -8.23 -22.71
N ASN A 406 3.92 -7.77 -22.63
CA ASN A 406 5.06 -8.56 -22.15
C ASN A 406 5.96 -7.65 -21.30
N LEU A 407 6.90 -8.22 -20.53
CA LEU A 407 7.79 -7.44 -19.67
C LEU A 407 8.58 -6.38 -20.45
N LYS A 408 9.00 -6.68 -21.69
CA LYS A 408 9.77 -5.74 -22.50
C LYS A 408 8.97 -4.47 -22.78
N LYS A 409 7.69 -4.60 -23.18
CA LYS A 409 6.80 -3.46 -23.42
C LYS A 409 6.50 -2.70 -22.13
N LEU A 410 6.19 -3.40 -21.04
CA LEU A 410 5.92 -2.76 -19.74
C LEU A 410 7.09 -1.89 -19.26
N ASN A 411 8.33 -2.38 -19.43
CA ASN A 411 9.54 -1.64 -19.05
C ASN A 411 9.83 -0.41 -19.94
N GLN A 412 9.12 -0.24 -21.06
CA GLN A 412 9.27 0.92 -21.94
C GLN A 412 8.33 2.07 -21.56
N LEU A 413 7.29 1.83 -20.76
CA LEU A 413 6.29 2.82 -20.35
C LEU A 413 6.79 3.71 -19.20
N ARG A 414 7.68 4.66 -19.53
CA ARG A 414 8.38 5.51 -18.56
C ARG A 414 7.45 6.50 -17.87
N TYR A 415 6.56 7.13 -18.61
CA TYR A 415 5.61 8.09 -18.08
C TYR A 415 4.60 7.41 -17.16
N LEU A 416 4.07 6.25 -17.56
CA LEU A 416 3.19 5.45 -16.71
C LEU A 416 3.91 4.99 -15.42
N ASP A 417 5.17 4.57 -15.51
CA ASP A 417 5.99 4.24 -14.33
C ASP A 417 6.16 5.45 -13.38
N CYS A 418 6.37 6.66 -13.92
CA CYS A 418 6.39 7.90 -13.12
C CYS A 418 5.05 8.16 -12.42
N ILE A 419 3.92 7.95 -13.10
CA ILE A 419 2.58 8.11 -12.50
C ILE A 419 2.43 7.14 -11.32
N VAL A 420 2.73 5.85 -11.52
CA VAL A 420 2.62 4.84 -10.47
C VAL A 420 3.51 5.19 -9.27
N LYS A 421 4.76 5.60 -9.51
CA LYS A 421 5.69 6.02 -8.46
C LYS A 421 5.17 7.24 -7.69
N GLU A 422 4.62 8.23 -8.38
CA GLU A 422 4.10 9.44 -7.75
C GLU A 422 2.86 9.16 -6.91
N VAL A 423 1.96 8.30 -7.40
CA VAL A 423 0.81 7.83 -6.62
C VAL A 423 1.25 7.10 -5.37
N LEU A 424 2.23 6.19 -5.47
CA LEU A 424 2.76 5.46 -4.31
C LEU A 424 3.52 6.36 -3.33
N ARG A 425 4.15 7.44 -3.82
CA ARG A 425 4.78 8.46 -2.97
C ARG A 425 3.75 9.25 -2.16
N PHE A 426 2.61 9.59 -2.78
CA PHE A 426 1.56 10.40 -2.17
C PHE A 426 0.60 9.58 -1.29
N LEU A 427 0.22 8.38 -1.75
CA LEU A 427 -0.73 7.46 -1.11
C LEU A 427 -0.11 6.07 -0.97
N PRO A 428 0.88 5.88 -0.07
CA PRO A 428 1.52 4.59 0.12
C PRO A 428 0.54 3.59 0.75
N PRO A 429 0.40 2.37 0.20
CA PRO A 429 -0.48 1.34 0.78
C PRO A 429 -0.07 0.89 2.19
N VAL A 430 1.23 0.98 2.50
CA VAL A 430 1.80 0.62 3.80
C VAL A 430 2.35 1.88 4.46
N SER A 431 1.80 2.24 5.62
CA SER A 431 2.13 3.49 6.32
C SER A 431 3.42 3.44 7.15
N GLY A 432 4.04 2.26 7.29
CA GLY A 432 5.31 2.06 7.97
C GLY A 432 5.51 0.61 8.44
N GLY A 433 6.69 0.34 9.00
CA GLY A 433 7.03 -0.93 9.64
C GLY A 433 7.39 -0.77 11.12
N TYR A 434 7.40 -1.88 11.86
CA TYR A 434 7.81 -1.90 13.26
C TYR A 434 9.19 -2.54 13.41
N ARG A 435 9.91 -2.04 14.41
CA ARG A 435 11.24 -2.51 14.81
C ARG A 435 11.31 -2.56 16.33
N THR A 436 11.93 -3.60 16.84
CA THR A 436 12.38 -3.67 18.24
C THR A 436 13.82 -3.18 18.27
N ALA A 437 14.16 -2.21 19.12
CA ALA A 437 15.56 -1.85 19.33
C ALA A 437 16.27 -2.92 20.15
N LEU A 438 17.49 -3.26 19.73
CA LEU A 438 18.36 -4.23 20.39
C LEU A 438 19.33 -3.57 21.38
N GLN A 439 19.63 -2.29 21.14
CA GLN A 439 20.49 -1.45 21.95
C GLN A 439 19.99 0.00 21.94
N THR A 440 20.46 0.79 22.89
CA THR A 440 20.17 2.22 22.96
C THR A 440 20.88 2.96 21.82
N PHE A 441 20.19 3.85 21.11
CA PHE A 441 20.80 4.71 20.09
C PHE A 441 20.13 6.08 19.98
N GLU A 442 20.89 7.06 19.49
CA GLU A 442 20.42 8.44 19.32
C GLU A 442 19.59 8.61 18.05
N LEU A 443 18.61 9.50 18.12
CA LEU A 443 17.79 9.96 16.99
C LEU A 443 17.77 11.48 16.99
N ASP A 444 17.74 12.07 15.80
CA ASP A 444 17.65 13.51 15.63
C ASP A 444 16.19 13.96 15.77
N VAL A 445 15.94 14.99 16.57
CA VAL A 445 14.59 15.55 16.76
C VAL A 445 14.52 16.92 16.11
N SER A 446 13.57 17.06 15.19
CA SER A 446 13.08 18.36 14.75
C SER A 446 11.82 18.70 15.54
N MET A 447 11.84 19.84 16.23
CA MET A 447 10.64 20.43 16.85
C MET A 447 9.69 20.92 15.74
N ALA A 448 8.38 20.82 15.99
CA ALA A 448 7.36 21.28 15.03
C ALA A 448 7.36 22.81 14.84
N THR A 449 7.90 23.58 15.78
CA THR A 449 8.03 25.03 15.72
C THR A 449 9.47 25.44 15.40
N GLN A 450 9.61 26.30 14.40
CA GLN A 450 10.86 26.85 13.90
C GLN A 450 11.74 27.44 15.02
N ARG A 451 12.79 26.71 15.38
CA ARG A 451 14.15 27.22 15.59
C ARG A 451 15.07 26.00 15.58
N ALA A 452 16.01 26.01 14.65
CA ALA A 452 17.01 24.96 14.45
C ALA A 452 17.96 24.87 15.65
N ALA A 453 17.53 24.21 16.71
CA ALA A 453 18.43 23.49 17.59
C ALA A 453 18.19 22.02 17.29
N SER A 454 19.19 21.34 16.70
CA SER A 454 19.19 19.89 16.51
C SER A 454 19.20 19.21 17.89
N LEU A 455 18.02 19.07 18.50
CA LEU A 455 17.86 18.38 19.77
C LEU A 455 18.00 16.88 19.50
N ARG A 456 18.91 16.22 20.21
CA ARG A 456 19.05 14.76 20.13
C ARG A 456 18.16 14.12 21.18
N THR A 457 17.49 13.04 20.80
CA THR A 457 16.77 12.17 21.72
C THR A 457 17.36 10.78 21.64
N THR A 458 17.02 9.91 22.59
CA THR A 458 17.41 8.51 22.52
C THR A 458 16.20 7.61 22.35
N PHE A 459 16.34 6.53 21.57
CA PHE A 459 15.44 5.38 21.65
C PHE A 459 15.99 4.47 22.74
N VAL A 460 15.18 4.23 23.76
CA VAL A 460 15.57 3.44 24.93
C VAL A 460 14.43 2.50 25.29
N LEU A 461 14.72 1.22 25.27
CA LEU A 461 13.92 0.21 25.97
C LEU A 461 14.89 -0.65 26.77
N LYS A 462 14.75 -0.60 28.10
CA LYS A 462 15.38 -1.54 29.01
C LYS A 462 14.91 -2.95 28.65
N ARG A 463 15.85 -3.91 28.59
CA ARG A 463 15.54 -5.35 28.53
C ARG A 463 14.60 -5.74 29.66
#